data_AF-A0A924AQQ9-F1
#
_entry.id   AF-A0A924AQQ9-F1
#
_cell.length_a   1.000
_cell.length_b   1.000
_cell.length_c   1.000
_cell.angle_alpha   90.00
_cell.angle_beta   90.00
_cell.angle_gamma   90.00
#
_symmetry.space_group_name_H-M   'P 1'
#
loop_
_entity.id
_entity.type
_entity.pdbx_description
1 polymer ?
#
loop_
_entity_poly.entity_id
_entity_poly.type
_entity_poly.pdbx_seq_one_letter_code
_entity_poly.pdbx_strand_id
1 'polypeptide(L)'
;MSSISPISLAEPDLHLLAHSIKQWGAELGFADLRITDIDLAHAEPGLQAWLDAGHHGEMDYMASHGMLRARPGELLPGTVRVISARMDYLPAATPSDWRAREQLRLSDPQAAVISLYARGRDYHKVLRARLQQLSARVEAGIGPFGYRVFTDSAPVMELPLAEKAGLGWRGKHTLMLNREAGSMFFLGEILVDLALPVD
;
A
#
# COMPACT_ATOMS: atom_id res chain seq x y z
N MET A 1 0.65 -23.53 13.64
CA MET A 1 1.10 -22.86 12.41
C MET A 1 2.25 -23.68 11.87
N SER A 2 2.03 -24.47 10.82
CA SER A 2 3.11 -25.25 10.20
C SER A 2 4.12 -24.27 9.62
N SER A 3 5.39 -24.40 10.02
CA SER A 3 6.48 -23.62 9.43
C SER A 3 6.62 -24.06 7.98
N ILE A 4 6.12 -23.23 7.06
CA ILE A 4 6.46 -23.37 5.64
C ILE A 4 7.95 -23.07 5.55
N SER A 5 8.75 -24.03 5.12
CA SER A 5 10.17 -23.79 4.84
C SER A 5 10.26 -22.74 3.74
N PRO A 6 11.04 -21.66 3.91
CA PRO A 6 11.12 -20.60 2.91
C PRO A 6 11.61 -21.18 1.59
N ILE A 7 10.90 -20.85 0.50
CA ILE A 7 11.33 -21.22 -0.85
C ILE A 7 12.60 -20.45 -1.16
N SER A 8 13.68 -21.18 -1.45
CA SER A 8 14.93 -20.60 -1.93
C SER A 8 14.94 -20.58 -3.45
N LEU A 9 14.45 -19.49 -4.04
CA LEU A 9 14.61 -19.23 -5.48
C LEU A 9 16.02 -18.72 -5.79
N ALA A 10 16.55 -19.04 -6.96
CA ALA A 10 17.79 -18.43 -7.43
C ALA A 10 17.56 -16.94 -7.79
N GLU A 11 18.60 -16.12 -7.73
CA GLU A 11 18.51 -14.68 -8.00
C GLU A 11 17.89 -14.35 -9.38
N PRO A 12 18.26 -15.02 -10.50
CA PRO A 12 17.60 -14.78 -11.78
C PRO A 12 16.08 -15.03 -11.76
N ASP A 13 15.63 -16.04 -11.01
CA ASP A 13 14.21 -16.37 -10.89
C ASP A 13 13.45 -15.32 -10.08
N LEU A 14 14.09 -14.71 -9.06
CA LEU A 14 13.52 -13.60 -8.29
C LEU A 14 13.33 -12.35 -9.14
N HIS A 15 14.26 -12.06 -10.06
CA HIS A 15 14.10 -10.95 -11.02
C HIS A 15 12.96 -11.20 -12.01
N LEU A 16 12.85 -12.41 -12.55
CA LEU A 16 11.75 -12.79 -13.43
C LEU A 16 10.41 -12.72 -12.70
N LEU A 17 10.36 -13.21 -11.46
CA LEU A 17 9.16 -13.16 -10.63
C LEU A 17 8.75 -11.72 -10.32
N ALA A 18 9.69 -10.83 -9.97
CA ALA A 18 9.40 -9.42 -9.74
C ALA A 18 8.78 -8.74 -10.97
N HIS A 19 9.26 -9.09 -12.18
CA HIS A 19 8.65 -8.62 -13.42
C HIS A 19 7.22 -9.16 -13.60
N SER A 20 7.02 -10.46 -13.38
CA SER A 20 5.70 -11.09 -13.47
C SER A 20 4.70 -10.52 -12.45
N ILE A 21 5.13 -10.24 -11.21
CA ILE A 21 4.30 -9.60 -10.18
C ILE A 21 3.75 -8.27 -10.68
N LYS A 22 4.59 -7.43 -11.31
CA LYS A 22 4.17 -6.13 -11.86
C LYS A 22 3.16 -6.29 -12.99
N GLN A 23 3.40 -7.23 -13.91
CA GLN A 23 2.47 -7.55 -15.00
C GLN A 23 1.12 -8.03 -14.46
N TRP A 24 1.12 -8.99 -13.55
CA TRP A 24 -0.08 -9.53 -12.93
C TRP A 24 -0.82 -8.48 -12.10
N GLY A 25 -0.09 -7.57 -11.46
CA GLY A 25 -0.66 -6.41 -10.78
C GLY A 25 -1.46 -5.51 -11.72
N ALA A 26 -0.89 -5.19 -12.88
CA ALA A 26 -1.58 -4.39 -13.89
C ALA A 26 -2.86 -5.09 -14.38
N GLU A 27 -2.83 -6.40 -14.60
CA GLU A 27 -4.02 -7.20 -14.97
C GLU A 27 -5.11 -7.16 -13.88
N LEU A 28 -4.71 -7.06 -12.61
CA LEU A 28 -5.60 -6.87 -11.46
C LEU A 28 -6.00 -5.40 -11.27
N GLY A 29 -5.62 -4.49 -12.17
CA GLY A 29 -6.00 -3.08 -12.13
C GLY A 29 -5.29 -2.27 -11.05
N PHE A 30 -4.09 -2.69 -10.61
CA PHE A 30 -3.16 -1.80 -9.93
C PHE A 30 -2.51 -0.86 -10.95
N ALA A 31 -2.39 0.41 -10.58
CA ALA A 31 -1.80 1.44 -11.43
C ALA A 31 -0.26 1.47 -11.35
N ASP A 32 0.33 0.98 -10.26
CA ASP A 32 1.77 0.71 -10.14
C ASP A 32 2.00 -0.30 -8.99
N LEU A 33 3.06 -1.10 -9.09
CA LEU A 33 3.57 -1.98 -8.05
C LEU A 33 5.08 -1.80 -7.94
N ARG A 34 5.56 -1.54 -6.72
CA ARG A 34 6.98 -1.34 -6.43
C ARG A 34 7.45 -2.19 -5.28
N ILE A 35 8.72 -2.56 -5.28
CA ILE A 35 9.31 -3.45 -4.27
C ILE A 35 10.36 -2.68 -3.49
N THR A 36 10.29 -2.74 -2.16
CA THR A 36 11.32 -2.17 -1.27
C THR A 36 11.76 -3.17 -0.21
N ASP A 37 12.86 -2.87 0.47
CA ASP A 37 13.24 -3.56 1.69
C ASP A 37 12.36 -3.11 2.89
N ILE A 38 12.58 -3.68 4.07
CA ILE A 38 11.74 -3.45 5.26
C ILE A 38 12.24 -2.35 6.19
N ASP A 39 13.40 -1.76 5.94
CA ASP A 39 14.04 -0.80 6.85
C ASP A 39 13.34 0.57 6.79
N LEU A 40 12.66 0.90 7.88
CA LEU A 40 12.02 2.19 8.12
C LEU A 40 12.63 2.91 9.33
N ALA A 41 13.88 2.63 9.70
CA ALA A 41 14.54 3.27 10.84
C ALA A 41 14.51 4.81 10.75
N HIS A 42 14.53 5.36 9.54
CA HIS A 42 14.40 6.80 9.30
C HIS A 42 13.03 7.39 9.71
N ALA A 43 11.97 6.59 9.73
CA ALA A 43 10.61 7.01 10.03
C ALA A 43 10.27 6.89 11.53
N GLU A 44 10.98 6.03 12.29
CA GLU A 44 10.74 5.80 13.72
C GLU A 44 10.80 7.10 14.57
N PRO A 45 11.79 8.00 14.42
CA PRO A 45 11.86 9.22 15.23
C PRO A 45 10.66 10.14 15.01
N GLY A 46 10.22 10.27 13.75
CA GLY A 46 9.06 11.10 13.40
C GLY A 46 7.76 10.53 13.95
N LEU A 47 7.60 9.21 13.91
CA LEU A 47 6.47 8.52 14.53
C LEU A 47 6.47 8.70 16.06
N GLN A 48 7.61 8.48 16.72
CA GLN A 48 7.72 8.64 18.16
C GLN A 48 7.35 10.06 18.59
N ALA A 49 7.93 11.07 17.95
CA ALA A 49 7.62 12.47 18.25
C ALA A 49 6.13 12.80 18.05
N TRP A 50 5.50 12.25 17.00
CA TRP A 50 4.07 12.44 16.74
C TRP A 50 3.19 11.76 17.79
N LEU A 51 3.58 10.58 18.28
CA LEU A 51 2.90 9.88 19.37
C LEU A 51 3.05 10.63 20.70
N ASP A 52 4.26 11.06 21.05
CA ASP A 52 4.57 11.81 22.28
C ASP A 52 3.82 13.14 22.33
N ALA A 53 3.62 13.79 21.17
CA ALA A 53 2.86 15.02 21.03
C ALA A 53 1.34 14.81 21.04
N GLY A 54 0.84 13.58 21.22
CA GLY A 54 -0.59 13.28 21.28
C GLY A 54 -1.34 13.53 19.96
N HIS A 55 -0.63 13.56 18.82
CA HIS A 55 -1.23 13.91 17.54
C HIS A 55 -2.15 12.82 16.94
N HIS A 56 -2.27 11.67 17.62
CA HIS A 56 -3.21 10.61 17.26
C HIS A 56 -4.66 10.89 17.67
N GLY A 57 -4.91 11.91 18.50
CA GLY A 57 -6.26 12.20 18.98
C GLY A 57 -6.86 10.98 19.67
N GLU A 58 -8.05 10.56 19.23
CA GLU A 58 -8.77 9.40 19.78
C GLU A 58 -8.35 8.05 19.14
N MET A 59 -7.36 8.05 18.25
CA MET A 59 -6.88 6.83 17.59
C MET A 59 -5.93 6.05 18.51
N ASP A 60 -6.40 5.52 19.64
CA ASP A 60 -5.57 4.82 20.63
C ASP A 60 -4.77 3.64 20.05
N TYR A 61 -5.30 3.00 19.00
CA TYR A 61 -4.60 1.95 18.25
C TYR A 61 -3.29 2.43 17.61
N MET A 62 -3.11 3.74 17.47
CA MET A 62 -1.87 4.34 17.00
C MET A 62 -0.71 4.12 17.97
N ALA A 63 -0.98 4.23 19.26
CA ALA A 63 -0.02 4.08 20.34
C ALA A 63 0.08 2.63 20.87
N SER A 64 -0.99 1.84 20.74
CA SER A 64 -1.11 0.54 21.44
C SER A 64 -0.11 -0.54 21.02
N HIS A 65 0.53 -0.41 19.86
CA HIS A 65 1.49 -1.40 19.33
C HIS A 65 2.92 -0.86 19.21
N GLY A 66 3.23 0.29 19.84
CA GLY A 66 4.55 0.90 19.78
C GLY A 66 5.05 1.08 18.34
N MET A 67 6.26 0.56 18.06
CA MET A 67 6.93 0.68 16.76
C MET A 67 6.58 -0.42 15.75
N LEU A 68 5.64 -1.31 16.05
CA LEU A 68 5.32 -2.45 15.17
C LEU A 68 5.00 -2.01 13.73
N ARG A 69 4.37 -0.84 13.58
CA ARG A 69 4.05 -0.24 12.26
C ARG A 69 5.26 0.17 11.43
N ALA A 70 6.36 0.52 12.10
CA ALA A 70 7.61 0.90 11.49
C ALA A 70 8.55 -0.32 11.34
N ARG A 71 8.16 -1.49 11.83
CA ARG A 71 9.01 -2.69 11.85
C ARG A 71 8.31 -3.88 11.21
N PRO A 72 8.26 -3.94 9.86
CA PRO A 72 7.59 -5.03 9.15
C PRO A 72 8.07 -6.44 9.55
N GLY A 73 9.36 -6.58 9.87
CA GLY A 73 9.94 -7.84 10.34
C GLY A 73 9.45 -8.29 11.72
N GLU A 74 9.05 -7.36 12.60
CA GLU A 74 8.40 -7.68 13.87
C GLU A 74 6.89 -7.94 13.67
N LEU A 75 6.26 -7.19 12.77
CA LEU A 75 4.82 -7.33 12.46
C LEU A 75 4.47 -8.68 11.82
N LEU A 76 5.32 -9.14 10.91
CA LEU A 76 5.25 -10.47 10.31
C LEU A 76 6.66 -11.07 10.30
N PRO A 77 7.00 -11.93 11.28
CA PRO A 77 8.28 -12.61 11.32
C PRO A 77 8.59 -13.34 10.01
N GLY A 78 9.81 -13.17 9.51
CA GLY A 78 10.25 -13.72 8.21
C GLY A 78 10.09 -12.77 7.03
N THR A 79 9.45 -11.61 7.19
CA THR A 79 9.38 -10.60 6.13
C THR A 79 10.77 -10.10 5.76
N VAL A 80 11.09 -10.10 4.47
CA VAL A 80 12.35 -9.56 3.93
C VAL A 80 12.13 -8.48 2.86
N ARG A 81 10.94 -8.41 2.26
CA ARG A 81 10.56 -7.38 1.28
C ARG A 81 9.11 -6.93 1.47
N VAL A 82 8.82 -5.77 0.91
CA VAL A 82 7.47 -5.22 0.81
C VAL A 82 7.16 -4.92 -0.65
N ILE A 83 6.03 -5.44 -1.15
CA ILE A 83 5.43 -5.03 -2.42
C ILE A 83 4.42 -3.93 -2.09
N SER A 84 4.73 -2.69 -2.45
CA SER A 84 3.85 -1.53 -2.29
C SER A 84 3.02 -1.35 -3.56
N ALA A 85 1.71 -1.24 -3.39
CA ALA A 85 0.75 -1.16 -4.49
C ALA A 85 0.05 0.20 -4.52
N ARG A 86 -0.15 0.73 -5.74
CA ARG A 86 -0.98 1.91 -5.99
C ARG A 86 -2.21 1.53 -6.79
N MET A 87 -3.39 1.98 -6.36
CA MET A 87 -4.63 1.82 -7.12
C MET A 87 -5.39 3.14 -7.22
N ASP A 88 -5.53 3.65 -8.43
CA ASP A 88 -6.31 4.86 -8.69
C ASP A 88 -7.80 4.61 -8.41
N TYR A 89 -8.44 5.56 -7.74
CA TYR A 89 -9.85 5.42 -7.35
C TYR A 89 -10.83 6.25 -8.19
N LEU A 90 -10.32 7.08 -9.10
CA LEU A 90 -11.17 7.79 -10.04
C LEU A 90 -11.69 6.76 -11.07
N PRO A 91 -13.01 6.58 -11.22
CA PRO A 91 -13.54 5.61 -12.18
C PRO A 91 -13.05 5.91 -13.61
N ALA A 92 -12.65 4.87 -14.35
CA ALA A 92 -12.14 5.04 -15.73
C ALA A 92 -13.12 5.73 -16.68
N ALA A 93 -14.42 5.58 -16.46
CA ALA A 93 -15.48 6.23 -17.24
C ALA A 93 -15.74 7.70 -16.81
N THR A 94 -14.93 8.26 -15.91
CA THR A 94 -15.11 9.62 -15.41
C THR A 94 -14.82 10.63 -16.53
N PRO A 95 -15.75 11.56 -16.83
CA PRO A 95 -15.53 12.59 -17.85
C PRO A 95 -14.31 13.46 -17.58
N SER A 96 -13.68 14.00 -18.63
CA SER A 96 -12.50 14.87 -18.49
C SER A 96 -12.78 16.18 -17.73
N ASP A 97 -14.02 16.64 -17.73
CA ASP A 97 -14.49 17.83 -17.01
C ASP A 97 -14.90 17.55 -15.54
N TRP A 98 -14.62 16.37 -15.00
CA TRP A 98 -15.07 15.97 -13.66
C TRP A 98 -14.70 16.97 -12.57
N ARG A 99 -13.53 17.60 -12.64
CA ARG A 99 -13.10 18.60 -11.64
C ARG A 99 -14.04 19.79 -11.60
N ALA A 100 -14.44 20.30 -12.76
CA ALA A 100 -15.40 21.40 -12.87
C ALA A 100 -16.77 20.98 -12.32
N ARG A 101 -17.20 19.74 -12.62
CA ARG A 101 -18.46 19.18 -12.07
C ARG A 101 -18.44 19.08 -10.54
N GLU A 102 -17.32 18.62 -9.95
CA GLU A 102 -17.19 18.56 -8.50
C GLU A 102 -17.15 19.95 -7.85
N GLN A 103 -16.47 20.92 -8.47
CA GLN A 103 -16.47 22.32 -7.99
C GLN A 103 -17.85 22.97 -8.03
N LEU A 104 -18.61 22.74 -9.11
CA LEU A 104 -20.00 23.18 -9.22
C LEU A 104 -20.87 22.55 -8.13
N ARG A 105 -20.70 21.24 -7.88
CA ARG A 105 -21.45 20.54 -6.82
C ARG A 105 -21.12 21.08 -5.43
N LEU A 106 -19.86 21.44 -5.15
CA LEU A 106 -19.46 22.08 -3.89
C LEU A 106 -20.09 23.47 -3.70
N SER A 107 -20.50 24.12 -4.78
CA SER A 107 -21.10 25.47 -4.76
C SER A 107 -22.63 25.43 -4.65
N ASP A 108 -23.24 24.25 -4.78
CA ASP A 108 -24.69 24.06 -4.69
C ASP A 108 -25.10 23.82 -3.22
N PRO A 109 -25.83 24.76 -2.58
CA PRO A 109 -26.26 24.61 -1.18
C PRO A 109 -27.26 23.47 -0.95
N GLN A 110 -27.84 22.91 -2.01
CA GLN A 110 -28.74 21.76 -1.93
C GLN A 110 -28.01 20.42 -2.12
N ALA A 111 -26.73 20.43 -2.48
CA ALA A 111 -25.96 19.22 -2.73
C ALA A 111 -25.18 18.77 -1.49
N ALA A 112 -25.35 17.50 -1.11
CA ALA A 112 -24.42 16.83 -0.22
C ALA A 112 -23.23 16.29 -1.02
N VAL A 113 -22.01 16.57 -0.55
CA VAL A 113 -20.78 16.11 -1.20
C VAL A 113 -20.03 15.13 -0.29
N ILE A 114 -19.77 13.93 -0.81
CA ILE A 114 -18.93 12.91 -0.20
C ILE A 114 -17.59 12.91 -0.92
N SER A 115 -16.50 12.75 -0.17
CA SER A 115 -15.15 12.63 -0.72
C SER A 115 -15.08 11.54 -1.79
N LEU A 116 -14.33 11.79 -2.88
CA LEU A 116 -14.28 10.90 -4.04
C LEU A 116 -13.85 9.48 -3.68
N TYR A 117 -12.87 9.33 -2.79
CA TYR A 117 -12.35 8.02 -2.37
C TYR A 117 -13.41 7.17 -1.64
N ALA A 118 -14.42 7.80 -1.04
CA ALA A 118 -15.48 7.14 -0.29
C ALA A 118 -16.72 6.85 -1.16
N ARG A 119 -16.65 7.10 -2.47
CA ARG A 119 -17.74 6.80 -3.40
C ARG A 119 -17.60 5.37 -3.94
N GLY A 120 -18.69 4.62 -3.93
CA GLY A 120 -18.73 3.26 -4.45
C GLY A 120 -18.45 2.21 -3.39
N ARG A 121 -17.82 1.10 -3.80
CA ARG A 121 -17.51 -0.01 -2.89
C ARG A 121 -16.33 0.36 -1.99
N ASP A 122 -16.45 0.05 -0.71
CA ASP A 122 -15.39 0.19 0.29
C ASP A 122 -14.04 -0.32 -0.24
N TYR A 123 -13.07 0.59 -0.32
CA TYR A 123 -11.78 0.34 -0.94
C TYR A 123 -10.99 -0.74 -0.22
N HIS A 124 -11.13 -0.87 1.10
CA HIS A 124 -10.46 -1.91 1.87
C HIS A 124 -10.79 -3.30 1.32
N LYS A 125 -12.07 -3.54 1.03
CA LYS A 125 -12.55 -4.82 0.49
C LYS A 125 -12.04 -5.06 -0.93
N VAL A 126 -12.02 -4.01 -1.76
CA VAL A 126 -11.55 -4.12 -3.15
C VAL A 126 -10.05 -4.39 -3.16
N LEU A 127 -9.28 -3.51 -2.52
CA LEU A 127 -7.83 -3.53 -2.53
C LEU A 127 -7.29 -4.82 -1.91
N ARG A 128 -7.78 -5.21 -0.73
CA ARG A 128 -7.38 -6.45 -0.06
C ARG A 128 -7.67 -7.68 -0.91
N ALA A 129 -8.83 -7.73 -1.57
CA ALA A 129 -9.17 -8.86 -2.44
C ALA A 129 -8.21 -8.96 -3.64
N ARG A 130 -7.82 -7.84 -4.24
CA ARG A 130 -6.88 -7.83 -5.37
C ARG A 130 -5.44 -8.16 -4.95
N LEU A 131 -4.98 -7.65 -3.81
CA LEU A 131 -3.69 -8.04 -3.23
C LEU A 131 -3.65 -9.54 -2.94
N GLN A 132 -4.73 -10.09 -2.37
CA GLN A 132 -4.85 -11.52 -2.10
C GLN A 132 -4.84 -12.37 -3.38
N GLN A 133 -5.49 -11.90 -4.46
CA GLN A 133 -5.44 -12.56 -5.77
C GLN A 133 -4.02 -12.53 -6.36
N LEU A 134 -3.30 -11.41 -6.21
CA LEU A 134 -1.91 -11.31 -6.64
C LEU A 134 -1.03 -12.30 -5.89
N SER A 135 -1.13 -12.35 -4.55
CA SER A 135 -0.38 -13.30 -3.73
C SER A 135 -0.71 -14.75 -4.09
N ALA A 136 -1.98 -15.08 -4.32
CA ALA A 136 -2.37 -16.43 -4.75
C ALA A 136 -1.80 -16.80 -6.12
N ARG A 137 -1.69 -15.84 -7.04
CA ARG A 137 -1.06 -16.06 -8.35
C ARG A 137 0.45 -16.27 -8.24
N VAL A 138 1.12 -15.54 -7.35
CA VAL A 138 2.53 -15.79 -7.02
C VAL A 138 2.70 -17.19 -6.46
N GLU A 139 1.90 -17.56 -5.46
CA GLU A 139 1.92 -18.89 -4.84
C GLU A 139 1.68 -20.02 -5.86
N ALA A 140 0.77 -19.83 -6.81
CA ALA A 140 0.55 -20.78 -7.90
C ALA A 140 1.76 -20.92 -8.85
N GLY A 141 2.56 -19.86 -9.00
CA GLY A 141 3.72 -19.83 -9.89
C GLY A 141 4.99 -20.43 -9.29
N ILE A 142 5.21 -20.27 -7.98
CA ILE A 142 6.47 -20.69 -7.32
C ILE A 142 6.28 -21.72 -6.21
N GLY A 143 5.04 -21.97 -5.79
CA GLY A 143 4.71 -22.75 -4.60
C GLY A 143 4.46 -21.89 -3.35
N PRO A 144 4.16 -22.52 -2.20
CA PRO A 144 3.85 -21.84 -0.95
C PRO A 144 4.98 -20.93 -0.46
N PHE A 145 4.67 -19.69 -0.13
CA PHE A 145 5.62 -18.72 0.43
C PHE A 145 4.95 -17.92 1.57
N GLY A 146 5.75 -17.32 2.44
CA GLY A 146 5.27 -16.49 3.53
C GLY A 146 4.85 -15.12 3.04
N TYR A 147 3.57 -14.78 3.19
CA TYR A 147 3.08 -13.43 2.93
C TYR A 147 1.92 -13.01 3.82
N ARG A 148 1.70 -11.70 3.89
CA ARG A 148 0.46 -11.13 4.41
C ARG A 148 0.14 -9.83 3.70
N VAL A 149 -1.13 -9.66 3.32
CA VAL A 149 -1.65 -8.44 2.69
C VAL A 149 -2.12 -7.45 3.74
N PHE A 150 -1.85 -6.18 3.49
CA PHE A 150 -2.18 -5.04 4.35
C PHE A 150 -2.85 -3.93 3.54
N THR A 151 -3.75 -3.24 4.22
CA THR A 151 -4.41 -1.99 3.81
C THR A 151 -4.64 -1.21 5.10
N ASP A 152 -4.86 0.11 5.02
CA ASP A 152 -5.20 1.13 6.04
C ASP A 152 -5.75 0.67 7.42
N SER A 153 -6.49 -0.42 7.49
CA SER A 153 -6.95 -1.08 8.71
C SER A 153 -5.88 -1.74 9.61
N ALA A 154 -4.62 -1.84 9.17
CA ALA A 154 -3.58 -2.60 9.87
C ALA A 154 -2.34 -1.74 10.19
N PRO A 155 -1.56 -2.08 11.24
CA PRO A 155 -0.46 -1.23 11.69
C PRO A 155 0.76 -1.40 10.77
N VAL A 156 0.71 -0.80 9.57
CA VAL A 156 1.82 -0.70 8.62
C VAL A 156 2.00 0.76 8.24
N MET A 157 3.24 1.24 8.19
CA MET A 157 3.54 2.58 7.68
C MET A 157 3.56 2.59 6.14
N GLU A 158 2.37 2.57 5.54
CA GLU A 158 2.15 2.54 4.08
C GLU A 158 2.89 3.69 3.36
N LEU A 159 2.80 4.91 3.89
CA LEU A 159 3.40 6.10 3.28
C LEU A 159 4.95 6.01 3.18
N PRO A 160 5.72 5.79 4.27
CA PRO A 160 7.16 5.57 4.17
C PRO A 160 7.58 4.41 3.28
N LEU A 161 6.83 3.29 3.28
CA LEU A 161 7.13 2.14 2.41
C LEU A 161 6.94 2.50 0.93
N ALA A 162 5.82 3.14 0.60
CA ALA A 162 5.54 3.58 -0.75
C ALA A 162 6.52 4.66 -1.24
N GLU A 163 6.93 5.59 -0.38
CA GLU A 163 7.98 6.58 -0.69
C GLU A 163 9.33 5.90 -0.94
N LYS A 164 9.73 4.98 -0.06
CA LYS A 164 10.98 4.21 -0.22
C LYS A 164 10.96 3.33 -1.47
N ALA A 165 9.80 2.80 -1.87
CA ALA A 165 9.62 2.03 -3.09
C ALA A 165 9.52 2.91 -4.37
N GLY A 166 9.58 4.25 -4.23
CA GLY A 166 9.56 5.16 -5.37
C GLY A 166 8.17 5.39 -5.98
N LEU A 167 7.07 5.10 -5.27
CA LEU A 167 5.71 5.40 -5.75
C LEU A 167 5.37 6.90 -5.75
N GLY A 168 6.17 7.72 -5.06
CA GLY A 168 5.89 9.14 -4.86
C GLY A 168 6.62 9.73 -3.65
N TRP A 169 6.11 10.84 -3.14
CA TRP A 169 6.64 11.51 -1.94
C TRP A 169 5.51 12.05 -1.06
N ARG A 170 5.75 12.22 0.24
CA ARG A 170 4.77 12.86 1.13
C ARG A 170 4.65 14.36 0.85
N GLY A 171 3.45 14.82 0.50
CA GLY A 171 3.14 16.23 0.33
C GLY A 171 3.01 16.98 1.65
N LYS A 172 3.04 18.33 1.61
CA LYS A 172 2.79 19.18 2.79
C LYS A 172 1.40 18.97 3.39
N HIS A 173 0.43 18.54 2.58
CA HIS A 173 -0.91 18.15 2.98
C HIS A 173 -0.99 16.67 3.42
N THR A 174 0.14 16.11 3.84
CA THR A 174 0.33 14.75 4.40
C THR A 174 0.04 13.55 3.50
N LEU A 175 -0.67 13.71 2.39
CA LEU A 175 -0.94 12.63 1.44
C LEU A 175 0.29 12.33 0.56
N MET A 176 0.34 11.12 0.02
CA MET A 176 1.27 10.75 -1.03
C MET A 176 0.98 11.52 -2.31
N LEU A 177 2.03 12.02 -2.96
CA LEU A 177 1.99 12.64 -4.27
C LEU A 177 2.79 11.81 -5.26
N ASN A 178 2.18 11.54 -6.41
CA ASN A 178 2.81 10.94 -7.57
C ASN A 178 2.80 11.96 -8.72
N ARG A 179 3.86 11.98 -9.54
CA ARG A 179 4.02 12.96 -10.62
C ARG A 179 2.89 12.89 -11.65
N GLU A 180 2.39 11.70 -11.93
CA GLU A 180 1.38 11.45 -12.97
C GLU A 180 -0.04 11.40 -12.40
N ALA A 181 -0.23 10.75 -11.25
CA ALA A 181 -1.57 10.53 -10.67
C ALA A 181 -1.99 11.58 -9.60
N GLY A 182 -1.10 12.49 -9.20
CA GLY A 182 -1.38 13.39 -8.08
C GLY A 182 -1.49 12.62 -6.77
N SER A 183 -2.56 12.82 -5.99
CA SER A 183 -2.82 12.08 -4.73
C SER A 183 -4.12 11.27 -4.76
N MET A 184 -4.66 10.98 -5.94
CA MET A 184 -5.98 10.36 -6.12
C MET A 184 -5.91 8.83 -6.24
N PHE A 185 -5.22 8.18 -5.30
CA PHE A 185 -5.04 6.73 -5.27
C PHE A 185 -5.03 6.18 -3.85
N PHE A 186 -5.24 4.87 -3.73
CA PHE A 186 -5.02 4.10 -2.51
C PHE A 186 -3.65 3.44 -2.53
N LEU A 187 -3.12 3.19 -1.33
CA LEU A 187 -1.96 2.35 -1.08
C LEU A 187 -2.38 1.03 -0.44
N GLY A 188 -1.58 0.00 -0.66
CA GLY A 188 -1.66 -1.26 0.08
C GLY A 188 -0.40 -2.09 -0.12
N GLU A 189 -0.12 -2.97 0.83
CA GLU A 189 1.19 -3.63 0.94
C GLU A 189 1.05 -5.14 1.01
N ILE A 190 2.06 -5.82 0.50
CA ILE A 190 2.26 -7.25 0.73
C ILE A 190 3.63 -7.42 1.37
N LEU A 191 3.65 -7.83 2.64
CA LEU A 191 4.87 -8.28 3.30
C LEU A 191 5.16 -9.69 2.82
N VAL A 192 6.39 -9.95 2.36
CA VAL A 192 6.80 -11.25 1.80
C VAL A 192 8.13 -11.72 2.36
N ASP A 193 8.31 -13.03 2.45
CA ASP A 193 9.57 -13.71 2.83
C ASP A 193 10.49 -13.99 1.64
N LEU A 194 10.11 -13.52 0.45
CA LEU A 194 10.91 -13.63 -0.78
C LEU A 194 11.86 -12.44 -0.91
N ALA A 195 13.14 -12.72 -1.12
CA ALA A 195 14.19 -11.71 -1.31
C ALA A 195 14.16 -11.05 -2.70
N LEU A 196 12.97 -10.62 -3.15
CA LEU A 196 12.77 -9.93 -4.43
C LEU A 196 13.71 -8.73 -4.59
N PRO A 197 14.18 -8.43 -5.81
CA PRO A 197 14.95 -7.21 -6.06
C PRO A 197 14.12 -5.96 -5.74
N VAL A 198 14.78 -4.96 -5.16
CA VAL A 198 14.18 -3.66 -4.85
C VAL A 198 14.18 -2.74 -6.07
N ASP A 199 13.22 -1.81 -6.12
CA ASP A 199 13.06 -0.81 -7.18
C ASP A 199 13.77 0.53 -6.90
#